data_AF-A0A1L8Z8P6-F1
#
_entry.id   AF-A0A1L8Z8P6-F1
#
_cell.length_a   1.000
_cell.length_b   1.000
_cell.length_c   1.000
_cell.angle_alpha   90.00
_cell.angle_beta   90.00
_cell.angle_gamma   90.00
#
_symmetry.space_group_name_H-M   'P 1'
#
loop_
_entity.id
_entity.type
_entity.pdbx_description
1 polymer ?
#
loop_
_entity_poly.entity_id
_entity_poly.type
_entity_poly.pdbx_seq_one_letter_code
_entity_poly.pdbx_strand_id
1 'polypeptide(L)'
;MDNKKPKIITIASIKGGVGKSTSAIIFSTLLSKDKKVLLIDMDTQASITSYFYEKLEKQGINFTKFNIYEILKENVDIDSTIINIK
;
A
#
# COMPACT_ATOMS: atom_id res chain seq x y z
N MET A 1 23.59 3.58 5.52
CA MET A 1 22.57 3.82 4.48
C MET A 1 22.28 2.48 3.80
N ASP A 2 21.02 2.14 3.57
CA ASP A 2 20.66 0.86 2.97
C ASP A 2 21.13 0.86 1.50
N ASN A 3 22.21 0.14 1.19
CA ASN A 3 22.94 0.27 -0.09
C ASN A 3 22.29 -0.48 -1.26
N LYS A 4 21.18 -1.20 -1.02
CA LYS A 4 20.54 -2.04 -2.04
C LYS A 4 19.30 -1.35 -2.58
N LYS A 5 19.30 -1.07 -3.88
CA LYS A 5 18.12 -0.55 -4.58
C LYS A 5 16.92 -1.49 -4.36
N PRO A 6 15.72 -0.97 -4.02
CA PRO A 6 14.53 -1.79 -3.89
C PRO A 6 14.16 -2.41 -5.24
N LYS A 7 13.62 -3.63 -5.22
CA LYS A 7 13.07 -4.25 -6.43
C LYS A 7 11.60 -3.87 -6.54
N ILE A 8 11.26 -3.17 -7.62
CA ILE A 8 9.88 -2.73 -7.89
C ILE A 8 9.15 -3.82 -8.65
N ILE A 9 7.97 -4.21 -8.17
CA ILE A 9 7.10 -5.20 -8.79
C ILE A 9 5.71 -4.58 -8.87
N THR A 10 5.16 -4.49 -10.09
CA THR A 10 3.83 -3.93 -10.34
C THR A 10 2.87 -5.04 -10.74
N ILE A 11 1.73 -5.12 -10.06
CA ILE A 11 0.62 -6.02 -10.43
C ILE A 11 -0.46 -5.18 -11.08
N ALA A 12 -0.59 -5.31 -12.40
CA ALA A 12 -1.51 -4.50 -13.20
C ALA A 12 -2.31 -5.37 -14.18
N SER A 13 -3.52 -4.93 -14.47
CA SER A 13 -4.40 -5.48 -15.50
C SER A 13 -5.53 -4.50 -15.79
N ILE A 14 -5.84 -4.35 -17.08
CA ILE A 14 -6.87 -3.44 -17.59
C ILE A 14 -8.27 -3.95 -17.20
N LYS A 15 -8.44 -5.27 -17.03
CA LYS A 15 -9.73 -5.86 -16.67
C LYS A 15 -9.97 -5.77 -15.16
N GLY A 16 -11.17 -5.34 -14.78
CA GLY A 16 -11.67 -5.40 -13.40
C GLY A 16 -11.93 -6.84 -12.95
N GLY A 17 -11.85 -7.10 -11.64
CA GLY A 17 -12.23 -8.40 -11.06
C GLY A 17 -11.31 -9.58 -11.35
N VAL A 18 -10.11 -9.38 -11.90
CA VAL A 18 -9.15 -10.47 -12.18
C VAL A 18 -8.22 -10.82 -11.02
N GLY A 19 -8.49 -10.28 -9.82
CA GLY A 19 -7.73 -10.60 -8.61
C GLY A 19 -6.43 -9.80 -8.39
N LYS A 20 -6.21 -8.67 -9.07
CA LYS A 20 -4.99 -7.84 -8.90
C LYS A 20 -4.66 -7.53 -7.44
N SER A 21 -5.61 -6.94 -6.71
CA SER A 21 -5.44 -6.52 -5.33
C SER A 21 -5.24 -7.72 -4.41
N THR A 22 -5.99 -8.80 -4.63
CA THR A 22 -5.83 -10.08 -3.91
C THR A 22 -4.43 -10.66 -4.09
N SER A 23 -3.94 -10.74 -5.34
CA SER A 23 -2.60 -11.20 -5.65
C SER A 23 -1.54 -10.31 -5.02
N ALA A 24 -1.72 -8.98 -5.04
CA ALA A 24 -0.80 -8.05 -4.41
C ALA A 24 -0.71 -8.24 -2.89
N ILE A 25 -1.84 -8.36 -2.20
CA ILE A 25 -1.91 -8.61 -0.75
C ILE A 25 -1.22 -9.93 -0.40
N ILE A 26 -1.56 -11.03 -1.08
CA ILE A 26 -1.00 -12.35 -0.79
C ILE A 26 0.51 -12.34 -1.05
N PHE A 27 0.93 -11.83 -2.21
CA PHE A 27 2.33 -11.80 -2.60
C PHE A 27 3.16 -10.95 -1.63
N SER A 28 2.69 -9.76 -1.25
CA SER A 28 3.39 -8.90 -0.29
C SER A 28 3.47 -9.52 1.10
N THR A 29 2.40 -10.18 1.55
CA THR A 29 2.33 -10.84 2.86
C THR A 29 3.27 -12.05 2.96
N LEU A 30 3.39 -12.83 1.89
CA LEU A 30 4.35 -13.94 1.84
C LEU A 30 5.79 -13.41 1.80
N LEU A 31 6.04 -12.40 0.97
CA LEU A 31 7.38 -11.81 0.82
C LEU A 31 7.85 -11.09 2.09
N SER A 32 6.92 -10.50 2.86
CA SER A 32 7.25 -9.78 4.10
C SER A 32 7.77 -10.66 5.23
N LYS A 33 7.68 -12.00 5.10
CA LYS A 33 8.26 -12.94 6.07
C LYS A 33 9.78 -12.89 6.10
N ASP A 34 10.41 -12.65 4.94
CA ASP A 34 11.87 -12.71 4.78
C ASP A 34 12.47 -11.38 4.27
N LYS A 35 11.63 -10.41 3.91
CA LYS A 35 12.05 -9.14 3.30
C LYS A 35 11.27 -7.96 3.88
N LYS A 36 11.89 -6.78 3.88
CA LYS A 36 11.15 -5.52 4.08
C LYS A 36 10.36 -5.21 2.81
N VAL A 37 9.03 -5.13 2.93
CA VAL A 37 8.11 -4.92 1.81
C VAL A 37 7.32 -3.65 2.04
N LEU A 38 7.21 -2.81 1.01
CA LEU A 38 6.28 -1.69 0.94
C LEU A 38 5.21 -2.04 -0.09
N LEU A 39 3.95 -2.10 0.36
CA LEU A 39 2.79 -2.31 -0.51
C LEU A 39 2.14 -0.95 -0.77
N ILE A 40 1.98 -0.60 -2.05
CA ILE A 40 1.42 0.69 -2.47
C ILE A 40 0.09 0.43 -3.20
N ASP A 41 -0.98 1.05 -2.72
CA ASP A 41 -2.30 1.01 -3.35
C ASP A 41 -2.48 2.27 -4.22
N MET A 42 -2.49 2.08 -5.53
CA MET A 42 -2.71 3.17 -6.50
C MET A 42 -4.05 3.05 -7.23
N ASP A 43 -4.92 2.11 -6.83
CA ASP A 43 -6.24 1.97 -7.41
C ASP A 43 -7.22 2.91 -6.69
N THR A 44 -8.00 3.68 -7.45
CA THR A 44 -9.06 4.54 -6.90
C THR A 44 -10.12 3.79 -6.09
N GLN A 45 -10.28 2.48 -6.33
CA GLN A 45 -11.17 1.62 -5.54
C GLN A 45 -10.60 1.25 -4.17
N ALA A 46 -9.32 1.56 -3.91
CA ALA A 46 -8.64 1.39 -2.63
C ALA A 46 -8.82 -0.01 -2.00
N SER A 47 -8.90 -1.07 -2.82
CA SER A 47 -9.24 -2.41 -2.33
C SER A 47 -8.17 -3.00 -1.42
N ILE A 48 -6.89 -2.63 -1.61
CA ILE A 48 -5.80 -3.07 -0.73
C ILE A 48 -5.90 -2.35 0.61
N THR A 49 -6.10 -1.03 0.57
CA THR A 49 -6.28 -0.22 1.78
C THR A 49 -7.48 -0.71 2.60
N SER A 50 -8.59 -1.01 1.91
CA SER A 50 -9.82 -1.52 2.52
C SER A 50 -9.64 -2.88 3.19
N TYR A 51 -8.82 -3.77 2.61
CA TYR A 51 -8.49 -5.05 3.24
C TYR A 51 -7.82 -4.88 4.61
N PHE A 52 -7.04 -3.82 4.81
CA PHE A 52 -6.38 -3.52 6.08
C PHE A 52 -7.16 -2.51 6.96
N TYR A 53 -8.40 -2.17 6.61
CA TYR A 53 -9.15 -1.08 7.25
C TYR A 53 -9.21 -1.22 8.77
N GLU A 54 -9.64 -2.37 9.31
CA GLU A 54 -9.81 -2.57 10.76
C GLU A 54 -8.50 -2.30 11.53
N LYS A 55 -7.37 -2.70 10.96
CA LYS A 55 -6.06 -2.53 11.58
C LYS A 55 -5.59 -1.09 11.53
N LEU A 56 -5.83 -0.40 10.42
CA LEU A 56 -5.51 1.00 10.22
C LEU A 56 -6.42 1.92 11.07
N GLU A 57 -7.69 1.59 11.21
CA GLU A 57 -8.65 2.26 12.07
C GLU A 57 -8.24 2.15 13.55
N LYS A 58 -7.82 0.97 14.02
CA LYS A 58 -7.27 0.77 15.37
C LYS A 58 -5.99 1.58 15.64
N GLN A 59 -5.24 1.93 14.58
CA GLN A 59 -4.08 2.81 14.68
C GLN A 59 -4.44 4.30 14.64
N GLY A 60 -5.72 4.66 14.50
CA GLY A 60 -6.20 6.04 14.45
C GLY A 60 -5.81 6.77 13.16
N ILE A 61 -5.57 6.03 12.06
CA ILE A 61 -5.16 6.62 10.80
C ILE A 61 -6.32 7.39 10.16
N ASN A 62 -6.07 8.65 9.79
CA ASN A 62 -7.02 9.45 9.03
C ASN A 62 -6.87 9.22 7.51
N PHE A 63 -7.69 8.34 6.96
CA PHE A 63 -7.66 7.97 5.53
C PHE A 63 -7.96 9.12 4.57
N THR A 64 -8.67 10.16 4.99
CA THR A 64 -8.96 11.30 4.10
C THR A 64 -7.75 12.21 3.91
N LYS A 65 -6.81 12.18 4.87
CA LYS A 65 -5.57 12.97 4.84
C LYS A 65 -4.35 12.15 4.38
N PHE A 66 -4.27 10.89 4.78
CA PHE A 66 -3.12 10.03 4.51
C PHE A 66 -3.44 9.02 3.43
N ASN A 67 -3.40 9.45 2.17
CA ASN A 67 -3.62 8.60 1.01
C ASN A 67 -2.79 9.09 -0.19
N ILE A 68 -2.66 8.24 -1.20
CA ILE A 68 -1.86 8.54 -2.39
C ILE A 68 -2.36 9.78 -3.15
N TYR A 69 -3.66 10.07 -3.11
CA TYR A 69 -4.24 11.21 -3.80
C TYR A 69 -3.81 12.54 -3.17
N GLU A 70 -3.78 12.64 -1.84
CA GLU A 70 -3.28 13.83 -1.14
C GLU A 70 -1.78 14.01 -1.32
N ILE A 71 -1.00 12.93 -1.43
CA ILE A 71 0.44 12.99 -1.76
C ILE A 71 0.64 13.56 -3.16
N LEU A 72 -0.11 13.07 -4.15
CA LEU A 72 -0.03 13.54 -5.54
C LEU A 72 -0.47 15.01 -5.69
N LYS A 73 -1.28 15.52 -4.77
CA LYS A 73 -1.65 16.93 -4.66
C LYS A 73 -0.63 17.78 -3.89
N GLU A 74 0.42 17.17 -3.35
CA GLU A 74 1.42 17.83 -2.50
C GLU A 74 0.82 18.41 -1.20
N ASN A 75 -0.32 17.90 -0.75
CA ASN A 75 -0.99 18.34 0.48
C ASN A 75 -0.40 17.66 1.73
N VAL A 76 0.31 16.54 1.56
CA VAL A 76 0.92 15.76 2.64
C VAL A 76 2.27 15.21 2.19
N ASP A 77 3.24 15.20 3.10
CA ASP A 77 4.57 14.63 2.86
C ASP A 77 4.46 13.10 2.72
N ILE A 78 5.05 12.54 1.66
CA ILE A 78 5.07 11.10 1.39
C ILE A 78 5.62 10.30 2.58
N ASP A 79 6.64 10.79 3.26
CA ASP A 79 7.28 10.07 4.37
C ASP A 79 6.34 9.96 5.58
N SER A 80 5.43 10.92 5.74
CA SER A 80 4.42 10.93 6.80
C SER A 80 3.24 9.97 6.53
N THR A 81 3.14 9.42 5.32
CA THR A 81 2.04 8.54 4.90
C THR A 81 2.39 7.05 4.96
N ILE A 82 3.64 6.71 5.26
CA ILE A 82 4.09 5.32 5.35
C ILE A 82 3.66 4.71 6.68
N ILE A 83 2.80 3.69 6.62
CA ILE A 83 2.21 3.05 7.81
C ILE A 83 2.70 1.61 7.94
N ASN A 84 3.02 1.20 9.17
CA ASN A 84 3.42 -0.17 9.47
C ASN A 84 2.21 -1.04 9.82
N ILE A 85 1.97 -2.04 8.97
CA ILE A 85 0.96 -3.07 9.19
C ILE A 85 1.59 -4.18 10.08
N LYS A 86 1.71 -3.97 11.40
CA LYS A 86 2.20 -4.98 12.37
C LYS A 86 1.16 -6.01 12.76
#